data_AF-A0A2V5UF28-F1
#
_entry.id   AF-A0A2V5UF28-F1
#
_cell.length_a   1.000
_cell.length_b   1.000
_cell.length_c   1.000
_cell.angle_alpha   90.00
_cell.angle_beta   90.00
_cell.angle_gamma   90.00
#
_symmetry.space_group_name_H-M   'P 1'
#
loop_
_entity.id
_entity.type
_entity.pdbx_description
1 polymer ?
#
loop_
_entity_poly.entity_id
_entity_poly.type
_entity_poly.pdbx_seq_one_letter_code
_entity_poly.pdbx_strand_id
1 'polypeptide(L)'
;MKRLNAAIRFACLLATTFAMVFFSRAESGNKQKQTSAHAIHIVDQNGRPAVSGVPSGGGQIFDVAVGKGGDVFVPDTVNIFVGNTVRWTWAEDGHSVTSGDPCTPDEQFCSPDDTNCDQGILSNLGTVYEHTFDQAGSYNYFCFAHCALGMTGVVNVISPSDTVLYGSTGGDNAAGGGRLWLIDVTTQSASLIGDTGFDRLGGIAFDSNGTLYGVSGGATHPPSTFLIIDPTNGQATVIGPISDSSQGVDGLRFNSQDVLYGASWDNSVSVGKLLTIDPSNGNVLTSLTLVGDGDSFCAGIAFDPLGLLYGSRGNGSRDEDIDLIDQVTGVLTPLGPLETIISDVAFAPDGTLYGSSPTGDLYSIDPITGTKTLLFNTGIAQLSGLAAAPASPTPTPTPTPTPTPTPTATPTPTGTPGRPTPTPRPRPTPHPRP
;
A
#
# COMPACT_ATOMS: atom_id res chain seq x y z
N MET A 1 25.32 -59.40 -14.84
CA MET A 1 25.79 -60.72 -14.33
C MET A 1 27.05 -60.51 -13.48
N LYS A 2 27.30 -61.41 -12.50
CA LYS A 2 28.12 -61.20 -11.27
C LYS A 2 27.37 -60.29 -10.26
N ARG A 3 26.70 -60.77 -9.20
CA ARG A 3 27.08 -61.60 -8.00
C ARG A 3 27.95 -60.77 -7.01
N LEU A 4 27.76 -60.79 -5.67
CA LEU A 4 27.15 -61.83 -4.79
C LEU A 4 26.72 -61.28 -3.39
N ASN A 5 25.64 -61.85 -2.82
CA ASN A 5 25.19 -62.07 -1.41
C ASN A 5 25.64 -61.13 -0.24
N ALA A 6 24.82 -60.65 0.71
CA ALA A 6 23.71 -61.20 1.53
C ALA A 6 24.10 -61.91 2.87
N ALA A 7 23.82 -61.22 4.00
CA ALA A 7 23.29 -61.67 5.32
C ALA A 7 24.05 -62.77 6.14
N ILE A 8 24.13 -62.76 7.50
CA ILE A 8 23.03 -62.95 8.48
C ILE A 8 23.46 -62.52 9.93
N ARG A 9 22.50 -61.87 10.60
CA ARG A 9 22.13 -61.68 12.04
C ARG A 9 22.72 -62.57 13.17
N PHE A 10 22.87 -62.00 14.38
CA PHE A 10 22.02 -62.31 15.58
C PHE A 10 22.17 -61.24 16.70
N ALA A 11 21.34 -61.26 17.76
CA ALA A 11 21.00 -60.08 18.61
C ALA A 11 20.97 -60.34 20.15
N CYS A 12 20.47 -59.33 20.92
CA CYS A 12 20.06 -59.30 22.36
C CYS A 12 21.06 -58.70 23.40
N LEU A 13 20.67 -57.98 24.48
CA LEU A 13 19.47 -57.16 24.81
C LEU A 13 19.66 -56.37 26.17
N LEU A 14 18.80 -55.35 26.42
CA LEU A 14 18.48 -54.56 27.66
C LEU A 14 19.29 -53.26 28.00
N ALA A 15 18.75 -52.21 28.68
CA ALA A 15 17.43 -51.50 28.67
C ALA A 15 17.34 -50.41 29.80
N THR A 16 16.59 -49.29 29.58
CA THR A 16 15.88 -48.39 30.56
C THR A 16 16.67 -47.57 31.63
N THR A 17 16.25 -46.44 32.28
CA THR A 17 15.20 -45.35 32.13
C THR A 17 15.37 -44.20 33.16
N PHE A 18 15.05 -42.93 32.80
CA PHE A 18 14.56 -41.78 33.65
C PHE A 18 15.46 -41.21 34.82
N ALA A 19 15.35 -39.95 35.33
CA ALA A 19 14.81 -38.64 34.89
C ALA A 19 15.14 -37.48 35.90
N MET A 20 14.74 -36.22 35.56
CA MET A 20 14.52 -35.00 36.40
C MET A 20 15.66 -34.01 36.80
N VAL A 21 15.67 -32.87 36.07
CA VAL A 21 15.60 -31.44 36.48
C VAL A 21 16.03 -31.01 37.91
N PHE A 22 16.90 -29.98 38.01
CA PHE A 22 16.70 -28.79 38.87
C PHE A 22 17.52 -27.58 38.37
N PHE A 23 16.93 -26.38 38.41
CA PHE A 23 17.62 -25.09 38.18
C PHE A 23 18.40 -24.64 39.42
N SER A 24 19.47 -23.86 39.24
CA SER A 24 19.96 -22.97 40.30
C SER A 24 20.51 -21.66 39.76
N ARG A 25 20.25 -20.61 40.54
CA ARG A 25 20.37 -19.19 40.25
C ARG A 25 21.68 -18.66 40.85
N ALA A 26 22.40 -17.81 40.13
CA ALA A 26 23.57 -17.11 40.66
C ALA A 26 23.51 -15.62 40.27
N GLU A 27 22.96 -14.79 41.17
CA GLU A 27 23.16 -13.35 41.13
C GLU A 27 24.53 -13.00 41.73
N SER A 28 25.27 -12.13 41.06
CA SER A 28 26.38 -11.38 41.67
C SER A 28 26.29 -9.93 41.20
N GLY A 29 25.64 -9.11 42.00
CA GLY A 29 25.51 -7.68 41.71
C GLY A 29 26.79 -6.93 42.11
N ASN A 30 27.23 -6.00 41.27
CA ASN A 30 28.18 -4.98 41.68
C ASN A 30 27.63 -3.60 41.29
N LYS A 31 27.49 -2.70 42.28
CA LYS A 31 27.00 -1.34 42.06
C LYS A 31 28.18 -0.45 41.66
N GLN A 32 28.21 0.03 40.42
CA GLN A 32 29.02 1.19 40.05
C GLN A 32 28.16 2.43 39.80
N LYS A 33 28.70 3.58 40.21
CA LYS A 33 28.01 4.87 40.24
C LYS A 33 27.73 5.36 38.82
N GLN A 34 26.51 5.86 38.62
CA GLN A 34 26.11 6.57 37.42
C GLN A 34 26.80 7.95 37.40
N THR A 35 27.95 8.05 36.73
CA THR A 35 28.55 9.33 36.34
C THR A 35 27.90 9.80 35.05
N SER A 36 27.38 11.03 34.99
CA SER A 36 26.90 11.61 33.73
C SER A 36 28.03 11.68 32.71
N ALA A 37 28.05 10.73 31.78
CA ALA A 37 28.88 10.80 30.59
C ALA A 37 28.47 12.07 29.82
N HIS A 38 29.45 12.92 29.52
CA HIS A 38 29.22 14.04 28.61
C HIS A 38 28.89 13.46 27.23
N ALA A 39 27.89 14.02 26.55
CA ALA A 39 27.51 13.57 25.23
C ALA A 39 28.70 13.73 24.26
N ILE A 40 29.03 12.67 23.54
CA ILE A 40 30.05 12.71 22.50
C ILE A 40 29.42 13.39 21.29
N HIS A 41 29.77 14.66 21.06
CA HIS A 41 29.44 15.35 19.82
C HIS A 41 30.44 14.94 18.75
N ILE A 42 30.01 14.10 17.82
CA ILE A 42 30.77 13.81 16.59
C ILE A 42 30.52 14.97 15.62
N VAL A 43 31.61 15.54 15.10
CA VAL A 43 31.59 16.60 14.09
C VAL A 43 32.33 16.12 12.84
N ASP A 44 31.97 16.68 11.69
CA ASP A 44 32.70 16.46 10.45
C ASP A 44 34.09 17.15 10.47
N GLN A 45 34.86 16.95 9.40
CA GLN A 45 36.17 17.60 9.20
C GLN A 45 36.12 19.15 9.14
N ASN A 46 34.92 19.73 9.04
CA ASN A 46 34.66 21.17 9.00
C ASN A 46 34.05 21.69 10.32
N GLY A 47 33.93 20.85 11.35
CA GLY A 47 33.39 21.22 12.66
C GLY A 47 31.86 21.32 12.75
N ARG A 48 31.12 20.88 11.73
CA ARG A 48 29.66 20.84 11.75
C ARG A 48 29.18 19.60 12.53
N PRO A 49 28.07 19.67 13.30
CA PRO A 49 27.49 18.48 13.92
C PRO A 49 27.20 17.43 12.85
N ALA A 50 27.71 16.20 13.03
CA ALA A 50 27.32 15.11 12.16
C ALA A 50 25.81 14.90 12.30
N VAL A 51 25.09 14.90 11.17
CA VAL A 51 23.63 14.73 11.17
C VAL A 51 23.34 13.31 11.65
N SER A 52 23.00 13.19 12.93
CA SER A 52 22.71 11.90 13.57
C SER A 52 21.31 11.41 13.21
N GLY A 53 20.99 11.35 11.92
CA GLY A 53 20.03 10.37 11.44
C GLY A 53 20.68 9.00 11.62
N VAL A 54 20.14 8.17 12.52
CA VAL A 54 20.36 6.72 12.43
C VAL A 54 19.81 6.31 11.07
N PRO A 55 20.57 5.65 10.18
CA PRO A 55 20.05 5.24 8.90
C PRO A 55 18.83 4.35 9.09
N SER A 56 17.67 4.82 8.63
CA SER A 56 16.55 3.94 8.33
C SER A 56 17.04 2.92 7.29
N GLY A 57 16.67 1.65 7.46
CA GLY A 57 17.42 0.56 6.86
C GLY A 57 17.30 0.47 5.33
N GLY A 58 18.45 0.29 4.66
CA GLY A 58 18.55 -0.62 3.52
C GLY A 58 17.86 -0.26 2.21
N GLY A 59 17.66 1.03 1.90
CA GLY A 59 17.27 1.47 0.56
C GLY A 59 18.22 0.96 -0.53
N GLN A 60 17.68 0.57 -1.68
CA GLN A 60 18.45 0.31 -2.89
C GLN A 60 18.93 1.62 -3.51
N ILE A 61 20.02 1.55 -4.28
CA ILE A 61 20.58 2.67 -5.03
C ILE A 61 20.29 2.47 -6.51
N PHE A 62 19.69 3.47 -7.15
CA PHE A 62 19.39 3.50 -8.58
C PHE A 62 20.35 4.49 -9.27
N ASP A 63 21.08 4.03 -10.28
CA ASP A 63 22.10 4.82 -10.97
C ASP A 63 21.55 5.60 -12.18
N VAL A 64 21.84 6.90 -12.24
CA VAL A 64 21.61 7.79 -13.39
C VAL A 64 22.94 8.37 -13.85
N ALA A 65 23.25 8.26 -15.14
CA ALA A 65 24.40 8.95 -15.73
C ALA A 65 24.00 10.34 -16.23
N VAL A 66 24.78 11.37 -15.87
CA VAL A 66 24.54 12.77 -16.25
C VAL A 66 25.46 13.14 -17.41
N GLY A 67 24.91 13.70 -18.49
CA GLY A 67 25.68 14.15 -19.66
C GLY A 67 26.13 13.03 -20.60
N LYS A 68 25.69 11.78 -20.38
CA LYS A 68 26.23 10.61 -21.07
C LYS A 68 25.75 10.53 -22.52
N GLY A 69 26.56 11.06 -23.44
CA GLY A 69 26.23 11.10 -24.87
C GLY A 69 25.47 12.35 -25.30
N GLY A 70 25.65 13.46 -24.57
CA GLY A 70 25.01 14.76 -24.81
C GLY A 70 24.20 15.25 -23.61
N ASP A 71 23.36 16.26 -23.84
CA ASP A 71 22.54 16.93 -22.82
C ASP A 71 21.36 16.08 -22.33
N VAL A 72 21.66 14.93 -21.70
CA VAL A 72 20.70 13.92 -21.29
C VAL A 72 21.03 13.33 -19.92
N PHE A 73 19.98 12.88 -19.22
CA PHE A 73 20.07 11.95 -18.10
C PHE A 73 19.82 10.53 -18.64
N VAL A 74 20.58 9.53 -18.17
CA VAL A 74 20.48 8.15 -18.66
C VAL A 74 20.43 7.15 -17.50
N PRO A 75 19.27 6.54 -17.19
CA PRO A 75 17.94 6.86 -17.75
C PRO A 75 17.47 8.27 -17.35
N ASP A 76 16.52 8.83 -18.10
CA ASP A 76 15.82 10.08 -17.77
C ASP A 76 14.73 9.86 -16.71
N THR A 77 14.06 8.70 -16.75
CA THR A 77 13.03 8.28 -15.79
C THR A 77 13.54 7.17 -14.88
N VAL A 78 13.32 7.30 -13.56
CA VAL A 78 13.60 6.25 -12.56
C VAL A 78 12.35 6.00 -11.73
N ASN A 79 11.94 4.75 -11.57
CA ASN A 79 10.86 4.34 -10.67
C ASN A 79 11.48 3.65 -9.44
N ILE A 80 11.22 4.17 -8.24
CA ILE A 80 11.81 3.70 -6.97
C ILE A 80 10.74 3.65 -5.87
N PHE A 81 10.98 2.91 -4.79
CA PHE A 81 10.14 3.03 -3.60
C PHE A 81 10.62 4.13 -2.64
N VAL A 82 9.75 4.63 -1.76
CA VAL A 82 10.13 5.46 -0.60
C VAL A 82 11.25 4.79 0.19
N GLY A 83 12.26 5.58 0.57
CA GLY A 83 13.46 5.15 1.26
C GLY A 83 14.62 4.71 0.35
N ASN A 84 14.44 4.66 -0.97
CA ASN A 84 15.53 4.41 -1.92
C ASN A 84 16.30 5.68 -2.28
N THR A 85 17.52 5.48 -2.75
CA THR A 85 18.44 6.55 -3.15
C THR A 85 18.61 6.55 -4.68
N VAL A 86 18.56 7.72 -5.31
CA VAL A 86 19.06 7.89 -6.68
C VAL A 86 20.48 8.44 -6.60
N ARG A 87 21.40 7.82 -7.35
CA ARG A 87 22.78 8.26 -7.52
C ARG A 87 22.98 8.79 -8.93
N TRP A 88 23.24 10.08 -9.03
CA TRP A 88 23.67 10.71 -10.28
C TRP A 88 25.20 10.71 -10.37
N THR A 89 25.73 10.23 -11.49
CA THR A 89 27.17 10.18 -11.78
C THR A 89 27.48 10.93 -13.08
N TRP A 90 28.38 11.91 -13.03
CA TRP A 90 28.71 12.75 -14.16
C TRP A 90 29.62 12.02 -15.14
N ALA A 91 29.14 11.84 -16.37
CA ALA A 91 29.88 11.28 -17.49
C ALA A 91 30.53 12.35 -18.38
N GLU A 92 30.12 13.61 -18.27
CA GLU A 92 30.66 14.78 -18.96
C GLU A 92 30.67 16.02 -18.03
N ASP A 93 31.35 17.09 -18.45
CA ASP A 93 31.52 18.34 -17.67
C ASP A 93 30.35 19.31 -17.86
N GLY A 94 30.08 20.16 -16.85
CA GLY A 94 29.18 21.32 -17.01
C GLY A 94 27.68 21.02 -16.88
N HIS A 95 27.29 19.96 -16.17
CA HIS A 95 25.88 19.62 -15.93
C HIS A 95 25.48 19.78 -14.45
N SER A 96 24.19 19.87 -14.16
CA SER A 96 23.62 19.85 -12.81
C SER A 96 22.43 18.91 -12.72
N VAL A 97 22.04 18.59 -11.48
CA VAL A 97 20.74 18.02 -11.12
C VAL A 97 20.03 19.06 -10.28
N THR A 98 18.84 19.48 -10.67
CA THR A 98 18.05 20.50 -9.97
C THR A 98 16.59 20.11 -10.04
N SER A 99 15.94 19.92 -8.89
CA SER A 99 14.52 19.60 -8.80
C SER A 99 13.61 20.74 -9.28
N GLY A 100 12.44 20.38 -9.80
CA GLY A 100 11.41 21.31 -10.28
C GLY A 100 11.11 21.18 -11.77
N ASP A 101 10.17 22.00 -12.22
CA ASP A 101 9.81 22.10 -13.64
C ASP A 101 10.96 22.70 -14.48
N PRO A 102 11.00 22.48 -15.80
CA PRO A 102 12.14 22.89 -16.63
C PRO A 102 12.51 24.37 -16.46
N CYS A 103 13.76 24.63 -16.08
CA CYS A 103 14.32 25.95 -15.77
C CYS A 103 13.69 26.68 -14.55
N THR A 104 12.90 26.01 -13.72
CA THR A 104 12.21 26.59 -12.57
C THR A 104 12.45 25.73 -11.33
N PRO A 105 13.46 26.04 -10.49
CA PRO A 105 13.79 25.22 -9.33
C PRO A 105 12.69 25.30 -8.25
N ASP A 106 12.43 24.19 -7.58
CA ASP A 106 11.46 24.08 -6.47
C ASP A 106 12.10 23.83 -5.09
N GLU A 107 13.45 23.76 -5.05
CA GLU A 107 14.28 23.56 -3.85
C GLU A 107 14.10 22.22 -3.11
N GLN A 108 13.46 21.21 -3.72
CA GLN A 108 13.33 19.88 -3.10
C GLN A 108 14.66 19.12 -3.00
N PHE A 109 15.49 19.13 -4.04
CA PHE A 109 16.83 18.52 -4.06
C PHE A 109 17.70 19.09 -5.19
N CYS A 110 19.02 19.15 -4.99
CA CYS A 110 19.95 19.56 -6.06
C CYS A 110 21.41 19.17 -5.82
N SER A 111 22.13 18.97 -6.91
CA SER A 111 23.58 18.77 -6.88
C SER A 111 24.32 20.06 -6.46
N PRO A 112 25.37 20.00 -5.63
CA PRO A 112 26.04 18.78 -5.16
C PRO A 112 25.57 18.28 -3.78
N ASP A 113 24.78 19.05 -3.03
CA ASP A 113 24.58 18.84 -1.58
C ASP A 113 23.20 19.26 -1.03
N ASP A 114 22.18 19.36 -1.86
CA ASP A 114 20.81 19.80 -1.52
C ASP A 114 20.74 21.22 -0.93
N THR A 115 21.62 22.13 -1.38
CA THR A 115 21.60 23.54 -0.99
C THR A 115 21.71 24.51 -2.16
N ASN A 116 21.05 25.67 -2.04
CA ASN A 116 21.14 26.80 -2.99
C ASN A 116 20.81 26.41 -4.44
N CYS A 117 19.72 25.65 -4.63
CA CYS A 117 19.32 25.11 -5.94
C CYS A 117 19.03 26.20 -6.99
N ASP A 118 18.65 27.40 -6.55
CA ASP A 118 18.50 28.61 -7.35
C ASP A 118 19.80 29.07 -8.05
N GLN A 119 20.96 28.69 -7.53
CA GLN A 119 22.28 29.02 -8.09
C GLN A 119 22.71 28.07 -9.22
N GLY A 120 22.03 26.93 -9.41
CA GLY A 120 22.26 26.05 -10.56
C GLY A 120 23.67 25.47 -10.67
N ILE A 121 24.31 25.14 -9.54
CA ILE A 121 25.74 24.79 -9.46
C ILE A 121 26.08 23.62 -10.40
N LEU A 122 26.93 23.90 -11.39
CA LEU A 122 27.40 22.90 -12.35
C LEU A 122 28.54 22.06 -11.78
N SER A 123 28.46 20.75 -12.03
CA SER A 123 29.42 19.73 -11.64
C SER A 123 30.08 19.10 -12.86
N ASN A 124 31.19 18.40 -12.64
CA ASN A 124 32.10 17.92 -13.69
C ASN A 124 32.28 16.39 -13.68
N LEU A 125 32.90 15.85 -14.73
CA LEU A 125 33.19 14.42 -14.92
C LEU A 125 33.67 13.73 -13.63
N GLY A 126 33.01 12.63 -13.28
CA GLY A 126 33.32 11.84 -12.09
C GLY A 126 32.78 12.40 -10.77
N THR A 127 32.04 13.52 -10.79
CA THR A 127 31.21 13.93 -9.65
C THR A 127 30.13 12.88 -9.41
N VAL A 128 29.80 12.65 -8.14
CA VAL A 128 28.71 11.79 -7.69
C VAL A 128 27.87 12.60 -6.71
N TYR A 129 26.55 12.56 -6.89
CA TYR A 129 25.56 13.15 -6.00
C TYR A 129 24.46 12.11 -5.76
N GLU A 130 24.01 12.00 -4.50
CA GLU A 130 23.03 11.01 -4.05
C GLU A 130 21.92 11.71 -3.27
N HIS A 131 20.65 11.44 -3.60
CA HIS A 131 19.49 11.91 -2.84
C HIS A 131 18.57 10.73 -2.50
N THR A 132 18.03 10.71 -1.29
CA THR A 132 17.17 9.62 -0.79
C THR A 132 15.76 10.16 -0.59
N PHE A 133 14.81 9.61 -1.33
CA PHE A 133 13.44 10.10 -1.37
C PHE A 133 12.61 9.47 -0.25
N ASP A 134 12.15 10.27 0.71
CA ASP A 134 11.41 9.80 1.90
C ASP A 134 9.87 9.89 1.76
N GLN A 135 9.38 10.44 0.64
CA GLN A 135 7.96 10.66 0.35
C GLN A 135 7.61 10.18 -1.06
N ALA A 136 6.42 9.61 -1.21
CA ALA A 136 5.89 9.21 -2.51
C ALA A 136 5.42 10.42 -3.33
N GLY A 137 5.60 10.35 -4.64
CA GLY A 137 5.30 11.43 -5.58
C GLY A 137 6.06 11.27 -6.90
N SER A 138 5.78 12.14 -7.86
CA SER A 138 6.59 12.29 -9.07
C SER A 138 7.42 13.56 -8.95
N TYR A 139 8.74 13.42 -9.11
CA TYR A 139 9.72 14.48 -8.88
C TYR A 139 10.42 14.83 -10.19
N ASN A 140 9.99 15.92 -10.81
CA ASN A 140 10.66 16.50 -11.98
C ASN A 140 12.04 17.04 -11.58
N TYR A 141 13.02 16.90 -12.47
CA TYR A 141 14.31 17.55 -12.34
C TYR A 141 14.92 17.91 -13.72
N PHE A 142 15.85 18.86 -13.72
CA PHE A 142 16.50 19.36 -14.93
C PHE A 142 17.99 19.67 -14.70
N CYS A 143 18.74 19.82 -15.80
CA CYS A 143 20.07 20.44 -15.77
C CYS A 143 19.93 21.94 -15.99
N PHE A 144 20.41 22.75 -15.04
CA PHE A 144 20.22 24.20 -15.03
C PHE A 144 20.77 24.91 -16.28
N ALA A 145 21.91 24.43 -16.82
CA ALA A 145 22.50 25.00 -18.04
C ALA A 145 21.75 24.60 -19.33
N HIS A 146 21.10 23.43 -19.33
CA HIS A 146 20.59 22.78 -20.55
C HIS A 146 19.07 22.50 -20.51
N CYS A 147 18.36 23.04 -19.53
CA CYS A 147 16.90 22.90 -19.39
C CYS A 147 16.14 23.44 -20.61
N ALA A 148 16.61 24.55 -21.19
CA ALA A 148 16.05 25.12 -22.43
C ALA A 148 16.32 24.28 -23.69
N LEU A 149 17.20 23.26 -23.58
CA LEU A 149 17.47 22.25 -24.62
C LEU A 149 16.70 20.93 -24.35
N GLY A 150 15.96 20.84 -23.25
CA GLY A 150 15.18 19.66 -22.88
C GLY A 150 15.92 18.65 -21.99
N MET A 151 17.05 19.01 -21.37
CA MET A 151 17.75 18.12 -20.43
C MET A 151 16.98 18.01 -19.11
N THR A 152 16.03 17.09 -19.08
CA THR A 152 15.05 16.86 -18.00
C THR A 152 14.97 15.37 -17.65
N GLY A 153 14.53 15.07 -16.43
CA GLY A 153 14.24 13.72 -15.97
C GLY A 153 13.17 13.70 -14.88
N VAL A 154 12.73 12.50 -14.50
CA VAL A 154 11.68 12.28 -13.51
C VAL A 154 12.07 11.13 -12.57
N VAL A 155 11.94 11.34 -11.27
CA VAL A 155 11.96 10.24 -10.28
C VAL A 155 10.53 10.00 -9.82
N ASN A 156 9.96 8.83 -10.14
CA ASN A 156 8.68 8.40 -9.60
C ASN A 156 8.94 7.58 -8.33
N VAL A 157 8.52 8.11 -7.19
CA VAL A 157 8.67 7.49 -5.89
C VAL A 157 7.31 6.94 -5.48
N ILE A 158 7.21 5.62 -5.38
CA ILE A 158 6.01 4.93 -4.90
C ILE A 158 6.20 4.55 -3.43
N SER A 159 5.18 4.69 -2.59
CA SER A 159 5.25 4.07 -1.26
C SER A 159 5.37 2.55 -1.43
N PRO A 160 6.31 1.87 -0.75
CA PRO A 160 6.24 0.42 -0.61
C PRO A 160 5.06 0.16 0.34
N SER A 161 3.90 -0.03 -0.26
CA SER A 161 2.71 -0.39 0.48
C SER A 161 2.69 -1.90 0.67
N ASP A 162 2.24 -2.34 1.84
CA ASP A 162 1.78 -3.73 2.06
C ASP A 162 0.47 -4.02 1.27
N THR A 163 0.20 -3.24 0.22
CA THR A 163 -0.92 -3.38 -0.70
C THR A 163 -0.71 -4.64 -1.52
N VAL A 164 -1.42 -5.67 -1.08
CA VAL A 164 -1.64 -6.88 -1.86
C VAL A 164 -2.93 -6.67 -2.67
N LEU A 165 -2.78 -6.70 -3.99
CA LEU A 165 -3.89 -6.71 -4.92
C LEU A 165 -4.28 -8.15 -5.25
N TYR A 166 -5.55 -8.36 -5.52
CA TYR A 166 -6.09 -9.57 -6.11
C TYR A 166 -6.38 -9.30 -7.57
N GLY A 167 -5.88 -10.15 -8.45
CA GLY A 167 -6.12 -10.08 -9.89
C GLY A 167 -7.00 -11.24 -10.37
N SER A 168 -7.88 -10.99 -11.32
CA SER A 168 -8.66 -12.01 -12.02
C SER A 168 -8.28 -12.13 -13.50
N THR A 169 -8.32 -13.34 -14.04
CA THR A 169 -8.09 -13.56 -15.49
C THR A 169 -9.38 -13.70 -16.28
N GLY A 170 -9.48 -12.90 -17.33
CA GLY A 170 -10.59 -12.87 -18.27
C GLY A 170 -10.36 -13.70 -19.53
N GLY A 171 -11.35 -13.66 -20.42
CA GLY A 171 -11.36 -14.33 -21.72
C GLY A 171 -11.67 -15.83 -21.66
N ASP A 172 -12.29 -16.33 -22.73
CA ASP A 172 -12.76 -17.71 -22.82
C ASP A 172 -11.59 -18.68 -23.01
N ASN A 173 -11.24 -19.46 -21.96
CA ASN A 173 -10.27 -20.54 -22.06
C ASN A 173 -10.94 -21.90 -21.90
N ALA A 174 -10.72 -22.81 -22.86
CA ALA A 174 -11.27 -24.17 -22.90
C ALA A 174 -10.78 -25.13 -21.78
N ALA A 175 -10.21 -24.60 -20.70
CA ALA A 175 -9.65 -25.32 -19.57
C ALA A 175 -9.97 -24.66 -18.21
N GLY A 176 -10.92 -23.73 -18.16
CA GLY A 176 -11.12 -22.82 -17.01
C GLY A 176 -10.15 -21.64 -17.09
N GLY A 177 -10.65 -20.48 -17.52
CA GLY A 177 -9.88 -19.23 -17.62
C GLY A 177 -10.01 -18.34 -16.40
N GLY A 178 -11.05 -18.51 -15.57
CA GLY A 178 -11.29 -17.71 -14.38
C GLY A 178 -10.39 -18.11 -13.22
N ARG A 179 -9.25 -17.44 -13.07
CA ARG A 179 -8.29 -17.67 -11.97
C ARG A 179 -8.18 -16.46 -11.08
N LEU A 180 -7.90 -16.71 -9.81
CA LEU A 180 -7.58 -15.68 -8.84
C LEU A 180 -6.07 -15.67 -8.57
N TRP A 181 -5.48 -14.47 -8.59
CA TRP A 181 -4.06 -14.21 -8.41
C TRP A 181 -3.83 -13.27 -7.24
N LEU A 182 -2.75 -13.50 -6.51
CA LEU A 182 -2.20 -12.56 -5.53
C LEU A 182 -1.10 -11.76 -6.22
N ILE A 183 -1.19 -10.43 -6.19
CA ILE A 183 -0.21 -9.51 -6.77
C ILE A 183 0.35 -8.67 -5.62
N ASP A 184 1.64 -8.83 -5.35
CA ASP A 184 2.38 -8.05 -4.35
C ASP A 184 3.14 -6.94 -5.08
N VAL A 185 2.72 -5.70 -4.82
CA VAL A 185 3.28 -4.50 -5.46
C VAL A 185 4.68 -4.21 -4.94
N THR A 186 4.96 -4.49 -3.66
CA THR A 186 6.25 -4.24 -3.02
C THR A 186 7.32 -5.23 -3.50
N THR A 187 6.99 -6.51 -3.65
CA THR A 187 7.93 -7.50 -4.22
C THR A 187 7.88 -7.61 -5.75
N GLN A 188 7.01 -6.82 -6.40
CA GLN A 188 6.77 -6.84 -7.85
C GLN A 188 6.52 -8.26 -8.39
N SER A 189 5.72 -9.03 -7.66
CA SER A 189 5.51 -10.45 -7.93
C SER A 189 4.03 -10.82 -7.97
N ALA A 190 3.72 -11.86 -8.75
CA ALA A 190 2.38 -12.43 -8.83
C ALA A 190 2.43 -13.94 -8.58
N SER A 191 1.42 -14.45 -7.87
CA SER A 191 1.26 -15.88 -7.59
C SER A 191 -0.18 -16.33 -7.77
N LEU A 192 -0.37 -17.52 -8.33
CA LEU A 192 -1.69 -18.10 -8.54
C LEU A 192 -2.24 -18.57 -7.18
N ILE A 193 -3.41 -18.06 -6.80
CA ILE A 193 -4.15 -18.53 -5.62
C ILE A 193 -4.93 -19.80 -5.98
N GLY A 194 -5.65 -19.77 -7.10
CA GLY A 194 -6.41 -20.93 -7.56
C GLY A 194 -7.32 -20.67 -8.75
N ASP A 195 -8.04 -21.73 -9.12
CA ASP A 195 -8.99 -21.77 -10.22
C ASP A 195 -10.42 -21.72 -9.65
N THR A 196 -11.27 -20.87 -10.22
CA THR A 196 -12.66 -20.71 -9.79
C THR A 196 -13.59 -21.81 -10.32
N GLY A 197 -13.15 -22.57 -11.33
CA GLY A 197 -13.99 -23.52 -12.07
C GLY A 197 -14.86 -22.87 -13.16
N PHE A 198 -14.66 -21.58 -13.45
CA PHE A 198 -15.36 -20.85 -14.52
C PHE A 198 -14.43 -20.56 -15.70
N ASP A 199 -14.98 -20.52 -16.91
CA ASP A 199 -14.19 -20.27 -18.12
C ASP A 199 -13.65 -18.83 -18.22
N ARG A 200 -14.24 -17.88 -17.48
CA ARG A 200 -13.83 -16.47 -17.38
C ARG A 200 -14.13 -15.92 -15.98
N LEU A 201 -13.22 -15.12 -15.41
CA LEU A 201 -13.49 -14.28 -14.23
C LEU A 201 -13.27 -12.81 -14.61
N GLY A 202 -14.32 -12.01 -14.52
CA GLY A 202 -14.26 -10.56 -14.72
C GLY A 202 -13.91 -9.85 -13.42
N GLY A 203 -14.55 -8.71 -13.19
CA GLY A 203 -14.41 -7.88 -12.00
C GLY A 203 -14.64 -8.64 -10.70
N ILE A 204 -13.86 -8.25 -9.70
CA ILE A 204 -13.86 -8.80 -8.36
C ILE A 204 -13.84 -7.66 -7.34
N ALA A 205 -14.49 -7.83 -6.19
CA ALA A 205 -14.57 -6.78 -5.18
C ALA A 205 -14.68 -7.37 -3.76
N PHE A 206 -13.93 -6.80 -2.82
CA PHE A 206 -14.13 -7.06 -1.40
C PHE A 206 -15.24 -6.16 -0.82
N ASP A 207 -16.09 -6.72 0.03
CA ASP A 207 -16.90 -5.93 0.97
C ASP A 207 -16.05 -5.48 2.19
N SER A 208 -16.61 -4.63 3.06
CA SER A 208 -15.93 -4.18 4.29
C SER A 208 -15.59 -5.29 5.29
N ASN A 209 -16.19 -6.49 5.15
CA ASN A 209 -15.94 -7.66 6.00
C ASN A 209 -14.82 -8.56 5.46
N GLY A 210 -14.32 -8.31 4.25
CA GLY A 210 -13.34 -9.14 3.57
C GLY A 210 -13.93 -10.31 2.77
N THR A 211 -15.24 -10.32 2.51
CA THR A 211 -15.87 -11.25 1.56
C THR A 211 -15.49 -10.83 0.14
N LEU A 212 -14.82 -11.70 -0.61
CA LEU A 212 -14.51 -11.46 -2.02
C LEU A 212 -15.68 -11.91 -2.90
N TYR A 213 -16.27 -10.98 -3.64
CA TYR A 213 -17.28 -11.22 -4.66
C TYR A 213 -16.65 -11.18 -6.06
N GLY A 214 -17.30 -11.82 -7.03
CA GLY A 214 -16.86 -11.81 -8.44
C GLY A 214 -17.99 -12.08 -9.44
N VAL A 215 -17.74 -11.75 -10.70
CA VAL A 215 -18.63 -12.08 -11.84
C VAL A 215 -17.93 -12.93 -12.89
N SER A 216 -18.66 -13.89 -13.45
CA SER A 216 -18.28 -14.69 -14.62
C SER A 216 -19.20 -14.37 -15.80
N GLY A 217 -18.65 -14.36 -17.00
CA GLY A 217 -19.37 -14.08 -18.25
C GLY A 217 -19.05 -12.70 -18.85
N GLY A 218 -19.52 -11.63 -18.21
CA GLY A 218 -19.37 -10.25 -18.69
C GLY A 218 -20.16 -9.93 -19.97
N ALA A 219 -19.79 -8.85 -20.66
CA ALA A 219 -20.48 -8.28 -21.82
C ALA A 219 -20.84 -9.29 -22.91
N THR A 220 -19.96 -10.28 -23.15
CA THR A 220 -20.13 -11.31 -24.19
C THR A 220 -21.04 -12.47 -23.79
N HIS A 221 -21.35 -12.63 -22.50
CA HIS A 221 -22.12 -13.75 -21.96
C HIS A 221 -23.14 -13.28 -20.88
N PRO A 222 -24.20 -12.55 -21.27
CA PRO A 222 -25.26 -12.14 -20.36
C PRO A 222 -26.30 -13.27 -20.12
N PRO A 223 -26.95 -13.33 -18.94
CA PRO A 223 -26.58 -12.64 -17.71
C PRO A 223 -25.26 -13.19 -17.14
N SER A 224 -24.46 -12.31 -16.55
CA SER A 224 -23.28 -12.75 -15.80
C SER A 224 -23.67 -13.56 -14.57
N THR A 225 -22.84 -14.54 -14.20
CA THR A 225 -23.01 -15.34 -12.98
C THR A 225 -22.27 -14.66 -11.84
N PHE A 226 -22.96 -14.45 -10.72
CA PHE A 226 -22.45 -13.77 -9.53
C PHE A 226 -22.00 -14.78 -8.46
N LEU A 227 -20.84 -14.50 -7.86
CA LEU A 227 -20.03 -15.45 -7.10
C LEU A 227 -19.54 -14.83 -5.78
N ILE A 228 -19.36 -15.67 -4.77
CA ILE A 228 -18.39 -15.46 -3.68
C ILE A 228 -17.15 -16.30 -4.02
N ILE A 229 -15.95 -15.79 -3.76
CA ILE A 229 -14.68 -16.47 -4.03
C ILE A 229 -13.88 -16.56 -2.74
N ASP A 230 -13.32 -17.73 -2.44
CA ASP A 230 -12.39 -17.90 -1.32
C ASP A 230 -11.01 -17.31 -1.70
N PRO A 231 -10.55 -16.22 -1.05
CA PRO A 231 -9.29 -15.56 -1.41
C PRO A 231 -8.04 -16.38 -1.04
N THR A 232 -8.18 -17.53 -0.36
CA THR A 232 -7.06 -18.39 0.04
C THR A 232 -6.77 -19.53 -0.94
N ASN A 233 -7.75 -19.90 -1.78
CA ASN A 233 -7.65 -21.06 -2.69
C ASN A 233 -8.42 -20.90 -4.02
N GLY A 234 -9.07 -19.75 -4.24
CA GLY A 234 -9.76 -19.42 -5.49
C GLY A 234 -11.10 -20.14 -5.71
N GLN A 235 -11.57 -21.00 -4.80
CA GLN A 235 -12.83 -21.72 -4.98
C GLN A 235 -14.02 -20.76 -4.97
N ALA A 236 -14.87 -20.84 -6.00
CA ALA A 236 -16.06 -20.01 -6.13
C ALA A 236 -17.34 -20.73 -5.65
N THR A 237 -18.20 -20.00 -4.96
CA THR A 237 -19.56 -20.39 -4.59
C THR A 237 -20.54 -19.50 -5.35
N VAL A 238 -21.44 -20.10 -6.13
CA VAL A 238 -22.45 -19.37 -6.91
C VAL A 238 -23.53 -18.80 -5.99
N ILE A 239 -23.80 -17.50 -6.12
CA ILE A 239 -24.98 -16.85 -5.54
C ILE A 239 -26.17 -17.05 -6.50
N GLY A 240 -25.98 -16.70 -7.77
CA GLY A 240 -27.01 -16.78 -8.81
C GLY A 240 -26.61 -15.99 -10.06
N PRO A 241 -27.47 -15.92 -11.10
CA PRO A 241 -27.29 -14.96 -12.19
C PRO A 241 -27.57 -13.53 -11.70
N ILE A 242 -26.95 -12.53 -12.33
CA ILE A 242 -27.44 -11.16 -12.27
C ILE A 242 -28.87 -11.14 -12.84
N SER A 243 -29.82 -10.54 -12.10
CA SER A 243 -31.25 -10.79 -12.31
C SER A 243 -31.82 -10.29 -13.65
N ASP A 244 -31.13 -9.36 -14.31
CA ASP A 244 -31.50 -8.88 -15.64
C ASP A 244 -30.67 -9.61 -16.72
N SER A 245 -31.35 -10.42 -17.53
CA SER A 245 -30.75 -11.23 -18.59
C SER A 245 -30.10 -10.45 -19.73
N SER A 246 -30.28 -9.12 -19.81
CA SER A 246 -29.60 -8.27 -20.79
C SER A 246 -28.20 -7.82 -20.35
N GLN A 247 -27.93 -7.89 -19.04
CA GLN A 247 -26.76 -7.27 -18.41
C GLN A 247 -25.57 -8.23 -18.36
N GLY A 248 -24.52 -7.90 -19.11
CA GLY A 248 -23.20 -8.51 -18.94
C GLY A 248 -22.34 -7.63 -18.05
N VAL A 249 -22.07 -8.05 -16.81
CA VAL A 249 -21.31 -7.27 -15.82
C VAL A 249 -19.84 -7.65 -15.90
N ASP A 250 -18.98 -6.69 -16.24
CA ASP A 250 -17.52 -6.90 -16.32
C ASP A 250 -16.78 -6.31 -15.13
N GLY A 251 -17.28 -5.25 -14.50
CA GLY A 251 -16.65 -4.60 -13.35
C GLY A 251 -17.51 -4.69 -12.09
N LEU A 252 -16.88 -4.81 -10.91
CA LEU A 252 -17.57 -4.77 -9.61
C LEU A 252 -16.83 -3.86 -8.64
N ARG A 253 -17.56 -3.08 -7.83
CA ARG A 253 -16.96 -2.34 -6.71
C ARG A 253 -17.95 -2.04 -5.60
N PHE A 254 -17.55 -2.25 -4.35
CA PHE A 254 -18.25 -1.68 -3.20
C PHE A 254 -17.82 -0.22 -2.99
N ASN A 255 -18.76 0.65 -2.64
CA ASN A 255 -18.44 1.97 -2.10
C ASN A 255 -18.20 1.90 -0.58
N SER A 256 -17.86 3.04 0.04
CA SER A 256 -17.62 3.15 1.49
C SER A 256 -18.86 2.92 2.40
N GLN A 257 -20.01 2.62 1.81
CA GLN A 257 -21.28 2.31 2.49
C GLN A 257 -21.73 0.86 2.27
N ASP A 258 -20.84 0.00 1.74
CA ASP A 258 -21.12 -1.39 1.32
C ASP A 258 -22.25 -1.52 0.27
N VAL A 259 -22.48 -0.49 -0.54
CA VAL A 259 -23.32 -0.60 -1.74
C VAL A 259 -22.47 -1.20 -2.86
N LEU A 260 -22.87 -2.36 -3.37
CA LEU A 260 -22.22 -3.00 -4.51
C LEU A 260 -22.70 -2.35 -5.83
N TYR A 261 -21.74 -1.81 -6.56
CA TYR A 261 -21.91 -1.35 -7.94
C TYR A 261 -21.37 -2.39 -8.92
N GLY A 262 -22.01 -2.48 -10.09
CA GLY A 262 -21.55 -3.27 -11.22
C GLY A 262 -21.49 -2.44 -12.48
N ALA A 263 -20.37 -2.47 -13.19
CA ALA A 263 -20.22 -1.87 -14.51
C ALA A 263 -20.58 -2.91 -15.57
N SER A 264 -21.55 -2.58 -16.42
CA SER A 264 -22.26 -3.55 -17.25
C SER A 264 -22.48 -3.09 -18.68
N TRP A 265 -22.49 -4.04 -19.61
CA TRP A 265 -22.92 -3.86 -20.98
C TRP A 265 -24.35 -4.37 -21.16
N ASP A 266 -25.27 -3.48 -21.55
CA ASP A 266 -26.64 -3.84 -21.87
C ASP A 266 -26.71 -4.34 -23.32
N ASN A 267 -26.79 -5.67 -23.47
CA ASN A 267 -26.83 -6.33 -24.79
C ASN A 267 -28.14 -6.09 -25.55
N SER A 268 -29.18 -5.52 -24.93
CA SER A 268 -30.47 -5.26 -25.61
C SER A 268 -30.47 -3.94 -26.38
N VAL A 269 -29.67 -2.97 -25.93
CA VAL A 269 -29.57 -1.62 -26.52
C VAL A 269 -28.14 -1.18 -26.86
N SER A 270 -27.14 -2.01 -26.58
CA SER A 270 -25.72 -1.77 -26.86
C SER A 270 -25.18 -0.48 -26.23
N VAL A 271 -25.29 -0.37 -24.90
CA VAL A 271 -24.77 0.77 -24.14
C VAL A 271 -24.24 0.34 -22.77
N GLY A 272 -23.23 1.04 -22.27
CA GLY A 272 -22.78 0.92 -20.89
C GLY A 272 -23.83 1.30 -19.85
N LYS A 273 -23.83 0.58 -18.73
CA LYS A 273 -24.70 0.78 -17.56
C LYS A 273 -23.87 0.78 -16.28
N LEU A 274 -24.27 1.61 -15.33
CA LEU A 274 -23.89 1.49 -13.93
C LEU A 274 -25.08 0.89 -13.16
N LEU A 275 -24.88 -0.30 -12.59
CA LEU A 275 -25.86 -1.02 -11.80
C LEU A 275 -25.55 -0.86 -10.31
N THR A 276 -26.58 -0.91 -9.46
CA THR A 276 -26.41 -1.36 -8.07
C THR A 276 -27.01 -2.76 -7.93
N ILE A 277 -26.35 -3.63 -7.17
CA ILE A 277 -26.65 -5.06 -7.09
C ILE A 277 -26.82 -5.45 -5.61
N ASP A 278 -27.82 -6.25 -5.29
CA ASP A 278 -27.97 -6.87 -3.97
C ASP A 278 -26.94 -8.01 -3.81
N PRO A 279 -25.93 -7.88 -2.92
CA PRO A 279 -24.87 -8.86 -2.78
C PRO A 279 -25.37 -10.20 -2.22
N SER A 280 -26.59 -10.28 -1.67
CA SER A 280 -27.13 -11.52 -1.11
C SER A 280 -27.74 -12.46 -2.16
N ASN A 281 -28.07 -11.96 -3.35
CA ASN A 281 -28.87 -12.71 -4.33
C ASN A 281 -28.65 -12.31 -5.82
N GLY A 282 -27.88 -11.26 -6.12
CA GLY A 282 -27.62 -10.83 -7.50
C GLY A 282 -28.74 -10.00 -8.16
N ASN A 283 -29.74 -9.56 -7.40
CA ASN A 283 -30.80 -8.69 -7.93
C ASN A 283 -30.25 -7.31 -8.27
N VAL A 284 -30.55 -6.83 -9.48
CA VAL A 284 -30.30 -5.44 -9.89
C VAL A 284 -31.30 -4.53 -9.17
N LEU A 285 -30.79 -3.62 -8.34
CA LEU A 285 -31.57 -2.67 -7.54
C LEU A 285 -31.79 -1.35 -8.29
N THR A 286 -30.78 -0.87 -9.01
CA THR A 286 -30.87 0.28 -9.93
C THR A 286 -30.09 0.01 -11.20
N SER A 287 -30.51 0.63 -12.31
CA SER A 287 -29.75 0.66 -13.56
C SER A 287 -29.72 2.09 -14.10
N LEU A 288 -28.52 2.66 -14.22
CA LEU A 288 -28.24 3.97 -14.77
C LEU A 288 -27.55 3.80 -16.13
N THR A 289 -27.96 4.55 -17.14
CA THR A 289 -27.31 4.51 -18.45
C THR A 289 -26.09 5.43 -18.41
N LEU A 290 -24.93 4.91 -18.83
CA LEU A 290 -23.73 5.72 -18.98
C LEU A 290 -23.82 6.57 -20.24
N VAL A 291 -23.31 7.80 -20.17
CA VAL A 291 -23.44 8.83 -21.22
C VAL A 291 -22.09 9.49 -21.46
N GLY A 292 -21.48 9.18 -22.59
CA GLY A 292 -20.25 9.79 -23.07
C GLY A 292 -20.08 9.52 -24.56
N ASP A 293 -18.85 9.62 -25.06
CA ASP A 293 -18.55 9.27 -26.43
C ASP A 293 -18.56 7.75 -26.67
N GLY A 294 -18.57 7.34 -27.93
CA GLY A 294 -18.55 5.94 -28.35
C GLY A 294 -19.69 5.11 -27.76
N ASP A 295 -19.36 3.91 -27.29
CA ASP A 295 -20.32 2.96 -26.69
C ASP A 295 -20.67 3.24 -25.20
N SER A 296 -20.14 4.34 -24.64
CA SER A 296 -20.26 4.74 -23.23
C SER A 296 -19.99 3.62 -22.18
N PHE A 297 -19.17 2.62 -22.46
CA PHE A 297 -18.87 1.53 -21.53
C PHE A 297 -17.57 1.74 -20.73
N CYS A 298 -17.62 1.43 -19.43
CA CYS A 298 -16.45 1.22 -18.59
C CYS A 298 -16.43 -0.25 -18.16
N ALA A 299 -15.35 -0.97 -18.46
CA ALA A 299 -15.20 -2.39 -18.12
C ALA A 299 -14.82 -2.60 -16.65
N GLY A 300 -14.09 -1.65 -16.07
CA GLY A 300 -13.68 -1.63 -14.67
C GLY A 300 -14.13 -0.36 -13.95
N ILE A 301 -14.25 -0.41 -12.63
CA ILE A 301 -14.70 0.72 -11.79
C ILE A 301 -14.06 0.75 -10.41
N ALA A 302 -13.72 1.94 -9.92
CA ALA A 302 -13.13 2.13 -8.59
C ALA A 302 -13.71 3.37 -7.88
N PHE A 303 -13.96 3.26 -6.58
CA PHE A 303 -14.29 4.41 -5.72
C PHE A 303 -13.03 4.90 -5.00
N ASP A 304 -12.83 6.22 -5.01
CA ASP A 304 -11.85 6.86 -4.12
C ASP A 304 -12.38 6.96 -2.67
N PRO A 305 -11.54 7.37 -1.69
CA PRO A 305 -11.97 7.53 -0.30
C PRO A 305 -13.05 8.60 -0.06
N LEU A 306 -13.30 9.50 -1.03
CA LEU A 306 -14.31 10.55 -0.96
C LEU A 306 -15.65 10.15 -1.62
N GLY A 307 -15.68 9.00 -2.31
CA GLY A 307 -16.85 8.50 -3.02
C GLY A 307 -16.96 8.97 -4.47
N LEU A 308 -15.90 9.56 -5.06
CA LEU A 308 -15.80 9.76 -6.50
C LEU A 308 -15.63 8.41 -7.19
N LEU A 309 -16.36 8.20 -8.28
CA LEU A 309 -16.35 6.96 -9.06
C LEU A 309 -15.50 7.15 -10.31
N TYR A 310 -14.51 6.29 -10.47
CA TYR A 310 -13.63 6.21 -11.63
C TYR A 310 -14.01 4.98 -12.45
N GLY A 311 -13.86 5.03 -13.77
CA GLY A 311 -14.06 3.89 -14.65
C GLY A 311 -12.96 3.76 -15.69
N SER A 312 -12.57 2.53 -16.02
CA SER A 312 -11.68 2.23 -17.15
C SER A 312 -12.51 1.87 -18.39
N ARG A 313 -12.28 2.57 -19.50
CA ARG A 313 -12.97 2.34 -20.79
C ARG A 313 -12.58 1.01 -21.45
N GLY A 314 -11.41 0.46 -21.10
CA GLY A 314 -10.90 -0.77 -21.71
C GLY A 314 -10.59 -0.59 -23.20
N ASN A 315 -10.68 -1.68 -23.97
CA ASN A 315 -10.26 -1.72 -25.37
C ASN A 315 -11.28 -1.11 -26.36
N GLY A 316 -11.74 0.12 -26.08
CA GLY A 316 -12.60 0.91 -26.95
C GLY A 316 -11.80 1.90 -27.82
N SER A 317 -12.31 2.23 -29.01
CA SER A 317 -11.68 3.24 -29.89
C SER A 317 -12.04 4.67 -29.43
N ARG A 318 -11.19 5.25 -28.58
CA ARG A 318 -11.45 6.47 -27.78
C ARG A 318 -10.19 7.35 -27.72
N ASP A 319 -10.29 8.56 -27.18
CA ASP A 319 -9.14 9.48 -26.98
C ASP A 319 -8.59 9.42 -25.53
N GLU A 320 -9.35 8.77 -24.64
CA GLU A 320 -9.14 8.60 -23.21
C GLU A 320 -9.43 7.15 -22.76
N ASP A 321 -8.78 6.72 -21.67
CA ASP A 321 -8.90 5.37 -21.11
C ASP A 321 -9.54 5.35 -19.70
N ILE A 322 -9.46 6.45 -18.94
CA ILE A 322 -10.06 6.61 -17.61
C ILE A 322 -11.09 7.74 -17.64
N ASP A 323 -12.20 7.57 -16.94
CA ASP A 323 -13.19 8.62 -16.68
C ASP A 323 -13.49 8.78 -15.19
N LEU A 324 -14.01 9.96 -14.84
CA LEU A 324 -14.93 10.13 -13.72
C LEU A 324 -16.37 9.85 -14.17
N ILE A 325 -17.12 9.09 -13.36
CA ILE A 325 -18.51 8.72 -13.60
C ILE A 325 -19.42 9.47 -12.62
N ASP A 326 -20.35 10.28 -13.16
CA ASP A 326 -21.44 10.84 -12.37
C ASP A 326 -22.47 9.74 -12.01
N GLN A 327 -22.55 9.40 -10.72
CA GLN A 327 -23.43 8.34 -10.19
C GLN A 327 -24.93 8.66 -10.24
N VAL A 328 -25.31 9.89 -10.61
CA VAL A 328 -26.71 10.35 -10.72
C VAL A 328 -27.13 10.50 -12.19
N THR A 329 -26.26 11.09 -13.01
CA THR A 329 -26.57 11.38 -14.42
C THR A 329 -26.02 10.35 -15.41
N GLY A 330 -25.03 9.55 -14.98
CA GLY A 330 -24.31 8.58 -15.82
C GLY A 330 -23.27 9.23 -16.73
N VAL A 331 -23.08 10.56 -16.67
CA VAL A 331 -22.13 11.27 -17.53
C VAL A 331 -20.69 10.84 -17.23
N LEU A 332 -19.98 10.47 -18.29
CA LEU A 332 -18.56 10.15 -18.28
C LEU A 332 -17.76 11.43 -18.56
N THR A 333 -16.78 11.73 -17.70
CA THR A 333 -15.86 12.87 -17.87
C THR A 333 -14.43 12.33 -18.06
N PRO A 334 -13.81 12.53 -19.23
CA PRO A 334 -12.46 12.08 -19.53
C PRO A 334 -11.42 12.52 -18.50
N LEU A 335 -10.56 11.59 -18.08
CA LEU A 335 -9.46 11.83 -17.16
C LEU A 335 -8.13 11.39 -17.78
N GLY A 336 -7.40 12.36 -18.30
CA GLY A 336 -6.05 12.15 -18.85
C GLY A 336 -6.00 11.54 -20.26
N PRO A 337 -4.78 11.37 -20.80
CA PRO A 337 -4.56 10.85 -22.14
C PRO A 337 -4.73 9.32 -22.25
N LEU A 338 -5.10 8.85 -23.45
CA LEU A 338 -4.93 7.45 -23.87
C LEU A 338 -3.45 7.15 -24.16
N GLU A 339 -2.73 6.73 -23.12
CA GLU A 339 -1.34 6.25 -23.20
C GLU A 339 -1.24 4.72 -23.32
N THR A 340 -2.16 4.01 -22.69
CA THR A 340 -2.27 2.55 -22.64
C THR A 340 -3.72 2.16 -22.30
N ILE A 341 -4.08 0.90 -22.54
CA ILE A 341 -5.42 0.36 -22.25
C ILE A 341 -5.42 -0.26 -20.86
N ILE A 342 -6.34 0.16 -19.99
CA ILE A 342 -6.57 -0.42 -18.67
C ILE A 342 -7.86 -1.27 -18.70
N SER A 343 -7.73 -2.55 -18.37
CA SER A 343 -8.83 -3.49 -18.16
C SER A 343 -9.71 -3.07 -16.99
N ASP A 344 -9.10 -2.94 -15.81
CA ASP A 344 -9.78 -2.64 -14.54
C ASP A 344 -8.88 -1.84 -13.60
N VAL A 345 -9.52 -1.14 -12.66
CA VAL A 345 -8.93 -0.17 -11.73
C VAL A 345 -9.30 -0.48 -10.28
N ALA A 346 -8.39 -0.21 -9.36
CA ALA A 346 -8.60 -0.38 -7.94
C ALA A 346 -7.87 0.68 -7.11
N PHE A 347 -8.62 1.43 -6.30
CA PHE A 347 -8.00 2.11 -5.16
C PHE A 347 -7.56 1.08 -4.11
N ALA A 348 -6.35 1.27 -3.60
CA ALA A 348 -5.85 0.59 -2.42
C ALA A 348 -6.12 1.39 -1.13
N PRO A 349 -6.01 0.79 0.06
CA PRO A 349 -6.27 1.49 1.31
C PRO A 349 -5.32 2.66 1.61
N ASP A 350 -4.17 2.72 0.93
CA ASP A 350 -3.23 3.83 0.98
C ASP A 350 -3.65 5.05 0.13
N GLY A 351 -4.72 4.94 -0.68
CA GLY A 351 -5.21 5.98 -1.58
C GLY A 351 -4.64 5.92 -3.00
N THR A 352 -3.72 4.99 -3.29
CA THR A 352 -3.16 4.79 -4.63
C THR A 352 -4.21 4.16 -5.56
N LEU A 353 -4.44 4.75 -6.72
CA LEU A 353 -5.20 4.14 -7.81
C LEU A 353 -4.29 3.24 -8.63
N TYR A 354 -4.55 1.94 -8.62
CA TYR A 354 -3.89 0.97 -9.50
C TYR A 354 -4.77 0.68 -10.72
N GLY A 355 -4.13 0.41 -11.86
CA GLY A 355 -4.79 -0.08 -13.07
C GLY A 355 -4.04 -1.26 -13.66
N SER A 356 -4.77 -2.25 -14.18
CA SER A 356 -4.20 -3.41 -14.87
C SER A 356 -4.48 -3.38 -16.37
N SER A 357 -3.50 -3.71 -17.21
CA SER A 357 -3.72 -3.87 -18.66
C SER A 357 -4.08 -5.31 -19.06
N PRO A 358 -4.67 -5.52 -20.25
CA PRO A 358 -4.90 -6.88 -20.79
C PRO A 358 -3.61 -7.70 -20.98
N THR A 359 -2.45 -7.04 -21.10
CA THR A 359 -1.12 -7.65 -21.24
C THR A 359 -0.47 -8.00 -19.90
N GLY A 360 -1.14 -7.74 -18.77
CA GLY A 360 -0.66 -8.05 -17.43
C GLY A 360 0.26 -6.98 -16.83
N ASP A 361 0.35 -5.80 -17.44
CA ASP A 361 1.10 -4.67 -16.90
C ASP A 361 0.27 -4.02 -15.77
N LEU A 362 0.93 -3.73 -14.65
CA LEU A 362 0.33 -3.02 -13.52
C LEU A 362 0.87 -1.58 -13.49
N TYR A 363 -0.05 -0.62 -13.39
CA TYR A 363 0.23 0.81 -13.32
C TYR A 363 -0.25 1.37 -11.99
N SER A 364 0.41 2.42 -11.49
CA SER A 364 -0.22 3.43 -10.67
C SER A 364 -0.76 4.54 -11.57
N ILE A 365 -1.91 5.10 -11.23
CA ILE A 365 -2.58 6.15 -11.98
C ILE A 365 -2.74 7.37 -11.07
N ASP A 366 -2.38 8.55 -11.55
CA ASP A 366 -2.70 9.80 -10.85
C ASP A 366 -4.21 10.07 -10.95
N PRO A 367 -4.95 10.10 -9.82
CA PRO A 367 -6.41 10.29 -9.84
C PRO A 367 -6.84 11.73 -10.20
N ILE A 368 -5.91 12.69 -10.32
CA ILE A 368 -6.18 14.07 -10.71
C ILE A 368 -5.93 14.28 -12.21
N THR A 369 -4.87 13.67 -12.76
CA THR A 369 -4.44 13.89 -14.16
C THR A 369 -4.73 12.73 -15.09
N GLY A 370 -4.96 11.52 -14.57
CA GLY A 370 -5.13 10.30 -15.36
C GLY A 370 -3.84 9.73 -15.98
N THR A 371 -2.68 10.32 -15.68
CA THR A 371 -1.36 9.84 -16.12
C THR A 371 -1.01 8.49 -15.50
N LYS A 372 -0.40 7.59 -16.29
CA LYS A 372 -0.22 6.18 -15.94
C LYS A 372 1.28 5.83 -15.80
N THR A 373 1.74 5.57 -14.58
CA THR A 373 3.12 5.15 -14.31
C THR A 373 3.21 3.63 -14.25
N LEU A 374 3.95 3.01 -15.18
CA LEU A 374 4.19 1.57 -15.18
C LEU A 374 4.99 1.16 -13.95
N LEU A 375 4.47 0.18 -13.20
CA LEU A 375 5.15 -0.41 -12.04
C LEU A 375 5.97 -1.64 -12.46
N PHE A 376 5.30 -2.66 -12.98
CA PHE A 376 5.90 -3.90 -13.49
C PHE A 376 4.90 -4.71 -14.33
N ASN A 377 5.39 -5.68 -15.11
CA ASN A 377 4.55 -6.69 -15.73
C ASN A 377 4.39 -7.89 -14.78
N THR A 378 3.14 -8.26 -14.46
CA THR A 378 2.79 -9.35 -13.52
C THR A 378 3.04 -10.75 -14.09
N GLY A 379 3.22 -10.88 -15.41
CA GLY A 379 3.20 -12.16 -16.13
C GLY A 379 1.81 -12.78 -16.29
N ILE A 380 0.74 -12.12 -15.80
CA ILE A 380 -0.64 -12.61 -15.92
C ILE A 380 -1.22 -12.19 -17.27
N ALA A 381 -1.36 -13.15 -18.19
CA ALA A 381 -2.06 -12.90 -19.45
C ALA A 381 -3.57 -12.72 -19.23
N GLN A 382 -4.18 -11.74 -19.92
CA GLN A 382 -5.60 -11.41 -19.81
C GLN A 382 -6.05 -11.03 -18.39
N LEU A 383 -5.22 -10.26 -17.68
CA LEU A 383 -5.61 -9.63 -16.41
C LEU A 383 -6.82 -8.70 -16.68
N SER A 384 -7.96 -9.04 -16.07
CA SER A 384 -9.29 -8.52 -16.45
C SER A 384 -10.02 -7.84 -15.29
N GLY A 385 -9.64 -8.10 -14.05
CA GLY A 385 -10.24 -7.48 -12.87
C GLY A 385 -9.22 -7.33 -11.75
N LEU A 386 -9.42 -6.33 -10.89
CA LEU A 386 -8.47 -5.89 -9.88
C LEU A 386 -9.20 -5.46 -8.60
N ALA A 387 -8.83 -6.06 -7.46
CA ALA A 387 -9.33 -5.67 -6.15
C ALA A 387 -8.16 -5.44 -5.18
N ALA A 388 -8.20 -4.38 -4.40
CA ALA A 388 -7.32 -4.27 -3.24
C ALA A 388 -7.98 -4.96 -2.04
N ALA A 389 -7.20 -5.69 -1.24
CA ALA A 389 -7.70 -6.16 0.05
C ALA A 389 -8.10 -4.95 0.94
N PRO A 390 -9.17 -5.06 1.75
CA PRO A 390 -9.43 -4.05 2.78
C PRO A 390 -8.25 -3.99 3.75
N ALA A 391 -7.99 -2.80 4.32
CA ALA A 391 -6.91 -2.63 5.27
C ALA A 391 -7.05 -3.65 6.42
N SER A 392 -6.02 -4.46 6.64
CA SER A 392 -5.97 -5.36 7.78
C SER A 392 -6.20 -4.55 9.05
N PRO A 393 -7.16 -4.93 9.92
CA PRO A 393 -7.47 -4.13 11.11
C PRO A 393 -6.21 -4.04 11.96
N THR A 394 -5.70 -2.81 12.12
CA THR A 394 -4.50 -2.57 12.93
C THR A 394 -4.69 -3.25 14.28
N PRO A 395 -3.81 -4.17 14.70
CA PRO A 395 -4.02 -4.90 15.94
C PRO A 395 -4.09 -3.89 17.08
N THR A 396 -5.27 -3.76 17.70
CA THR A 396 -5.49 -2.85 18.81
C THR A 396 -4.39 -3.12 19.84
N PRO A 397 -3.57 -2.11 20.20
CA PRO A 397 -2.45 -2.35 21.10
C PRO A 397 -3.01 -2.90 22.41
N THR A 398 -2.65 -4.15 22.72
CA THR A 398 -3.07 -4.83 23.95
C THR A 398 -2.78 -3.87 25.11
N PRO A 399 -3.79 -3.45 25.88
CA PRO A 399 -3.59 -2.42 26.90
C PRO A 399 -2.51 -2.91 27.86
N THR A 400 -1.39 -2.19 27.92
CA THR A 400 -0.29 -2.49 28.84
C THR A 400 -0.89 -2.62 30.23
N PRO A 401 -0.71 -3.78 30.92
CA PRO A 401 -1.36 -4.01 32.20
C PRO A 401 -0.95 -2.89 33.15
N THR A 402 -1.93 -2.09 33.58
CA THR A 402 -1.70 -0.98 34.49
C THR A 402 -1.03 -1.53 35.75
N PRO A 403 0.15 -1.04 36.16
CA PRO A 403 0.82 -1.57 37.33
C PRO A 403 -0.09 -1.38 38.54
N THR A 404 -0.52 -2.50 39.14
CA THR A 404 -1.34 -2.48 40.35
C THR A 404 -0.63 -1.62 41.40
N PRO A 405 -1.28 -0.58 41.95
CA PRO A 405 -0.63 0.30 42.91
C PRO A 405 -0.19 -0.52 44.12
N THR A 406 1.12 -0.54 44.38
CA THR A 406 1.69 -1.15 45.58
C THR A 406 1.02 -0.52 46.81
N PRO A 407 0.47 -1.32 47.74
CA PRO A 407 -0.21 -0.76 48.90
C PRO A 407 0.75 0.09 49.73
N THR A 408 0.49 1.39 49.81
CA THR A 408 1.26 2.33 50.63
C THR A 408 1.13 1.92 52.10
N ALA A 409 2.26 1.72 52.78
CA ALA A 409 2.26 1.37 54.19
C ALA A 409 1.60 2.49 55.03
N THR A 410 0.57 2.13 55.78
CA THR A 410 -0.11 3.04 56.71
C THR A 410 0.90 3.60 57.73
N PRO A 411 1.03 4.93 57.88
CA PRO A 411 1.95 5.50 58.86
C PRO A 411 1.49 5.16 60.29
N THR A 412 2.40 4.63 61.09
CA THR A 412 2.19 4.37 62.53
C THR A 412 1.83 5.67 63.26
N PRO A 413 0.76 5.72 64.07
CA PRO A 413 0.40 6.93 64.79
C PRO A 413 1.46 7.34 65.82
N THR A 414 1.97 8.56 65.69
CA THR A 414 2.91 9.16 66.65
C THR A 414 2.20 9.51 67.96
N GLY A 415 2.86 9.26 69.09
CA GLY A 415 2.28 9.35 70.43
C GLY A 415 1.78 10.75 70.85
N THR A 416 0.73 10.75 71.67
CA THR A 416 0.01 11.93 72.18
C THR A 416 0.90 12.84 73.05
N PRO A 417 0.91 14.17 72.83
CA PRO A 417 1.56 15.13 73.73
C PRO A 417 0.93 15.18 75.13
N GLY A 418 1.76 15.43 76.15
CA GLY A 418 1.37 15.39 77.56
C GLY A 418 0.37 16.46 78.01
N ARG A 419 -0.43 16.10 79.00
CA ARG A 419 -1.51 16.90 79.61
C ARG A 419 -0.97 18.13 80.39
N PRO A 420 -1.46 19.35 80.16
CA PRO A 420 -1.06 20.53 80.95
C PRO A 420 -1.63 20.51 82.37
N THR A 421 -0.86 21.07 83.31
CA THR A 421 -1.17 21.14 84.75
C THR A 421 -2.24 22.20 85.05
N PRO A 422 -3.27 21.91 85.88
CA PRO A 422 -4.34 22.87 86.18
C PRO A 422 -3.92 23.95 87.18
N THR A 423 -4.38 25.18 86.94
CA THR A 423 -4.20 26.35 87.81
C THR A 423 -5.14 26.35 89.04
N PRO A 424 -4.72 26.88 90.21
CA PRO A 424 -5.55 26.89 91.42
C PRO A 424 -6.76 27.84 91.34
N ARG A 425 -7.92 27.39 91.83
CA ARG A 425 -9.17 28.17 91.89
C ARG A 425 -9.22 29.03 93.17
N PRO A 426 -9.63 30.32 93.12
CA PRO A 426 -9.82 31.15 94.31
C PRO A 426 -10.89 30.61 95.27
N ARG A 427 -10.66 30.81 96.57
CA ARG A 427 -11.49 30.36 97.69
C ARG A 427 -12.66 31.33 97.95
N PRO A 428 -13.93 30.90 97.86
CA PRO A 428 -15.07 31.74 98.27
C PRO A 428 -15.08 31.99 99.78
N THR A 429 -15.46 33.19 100.19
CA THR A 429 -15.75 33.55 101.58
C THR A 429 -17.15 33.06 102.00
N PRO A 430 -17.35 32.65 103.26
CA PRO A 430 -18.66 32.23 103.75
C PRO A 430 -19.58 33.43 104.06
N HIS A 431 -20.88 33.24 103.92
CA HIS A 431 -21.90 34.11 104.50
C HIS A 431 -22.64 33.40 105.64
N PRO A 432 -22.87 34.07 106.78
CA PRO A 432 -23.57 33.49 107.93
C PRO A 432 -25.10 33.52 107.80
N ARG A 433 -25.72 32.72 108.67
CA ARG A 433 -27.16 32.50 108.97
C ARG A 433 -28.00 33.77 109.15
N PRO A 434 -29.34 33.67 108.99
CA PRO A 434 -30.21 33.13 110.06
C PRO A 434 -30.46 31.62 110.05
#